data_AF-A0A920PR25-F1
#
_entry.id   AF-A0A920PR25-F1
#
_cell.length_a   1.000
_cell.length_b   1.000
_cell.length_c   1.000
_cell.angle_alpha   90.00
_cell.angle_beta   90.00
_cell.angle_gamma   90.00
#
_symmetry.space_group_name_H-M   'P 1'
#
loop_
_entity.id
_entity.type
_entity.pdbx_description
1 polymer ?
#
loop_
_entity_poly.entity_id
_entity_poly.type
_entity_poly.pdbx_seq_one_letter_code
_entity_poly.pdbx_strand_id
1 'polypeptide(L)' 'MYQARIHITLKPTVNDPQGVTVLSSLHRLGFISADDVRIGKYLR' A
#
# COMPACT_ATOMS: atom_id res chain seq x y z
N MET A 1 25.12 -18.05 2.30
CA MET A 1 24.24 -17.47 1.26
C MET A 1 23.64 -16.20 1.80
N TYR A 2 23.69 -15.09 1.05
CA TYR A 2 23.01 -13.86 1.43
C TYR A 2 21.62 -13.84 0.83
N GLN A 3 20.66 -13.31 1.58
CA GLN A 3 19.27 -13.18 1.13
C GLN A 3 18.85 -11.73 1.34
N ALA A 4 18.64 -11.00 0.23
CA ALA A 4 18.21 -9.62 0.30
C ALA A 4 16.69 -9.53 0.52
N ARG A 5 16.24 -8.42 1.11
CA ARG A 5 14.82 -8.10 1.26
C ARG A 5 14.65 -6.65 0.89
N ILE A 6 13.98 -6.39 -0.23
CA ILE A 6 13.87 -5.07 -0.84
C ILE A 6 12.41 -4.63 -0.75
N HIS A 7 12.20 -3.46 -0.14
CA HIS A 7 10.88 -2.83 -0.04
C HIS A 7 10.88 -1.60 -0.93
N ILE A 8 9.93 -1.53 -1.85
CA ILE A 8 9.75 -0.43 -2.80
C ILE A 8 8.45 0.27 -2.42
N THR A 9 8.56 1.52 -1.97
CA THR A 9 7.43 2.35 -1.55
C THR A 9 7.46 3.70 -2.25
N LEU A 10 6.28 4.24 -2.56
CA LEU A 10 6.15 5.58 -3.12
C LEU A 10 6.49 6.65 -2.06
N LYS A 11 7.17 7.73 -2.48
CA LYS A 11 7.41 8.89 -1.62
C LYS A 11 6.07 9.49 -1.16
N PRO A 12 5.97 10.07 0.06
CA PRO A 12 4.71 10.58 0.61
C PRO A 12 3.99 11.60 -0.30
N THR A 13 4.74 12.38 -1.08
CA THR A 13 4.20 13.39 -1.99
C THR A 13 3.66 12.83 -3.32
N VAL A 14 3.88 11.54 -3.59
CA VAL A 14 3.46 10.90 -4.83
C VAL A 14 2.08 10.30 -4.63
N ASN A 15 1.14 10.71 -5.49
CA ASN A 15 -0.21 10.18 -5.51
C ASN A 15 -0.22 8.66 -5.83
N ASP A 16 -1.04 7.90 -5.11
CA ASP A 16 -1.21 6.45 -5.29
C ASP A 16 -2.68 6.08 -5.57
N PRO A 17 -3.10 6.10 -6.85
CA PRO A 17 -4.46 5.72 -7.23
C PRO A 17 -4.83 4.27 -6.85
N GLN A 18 -3.83 3.36 -6.77
CA GLN A 18 -4.08 1.97 -6.40
C GLN A 18 -4.41 1.87 -4.91
N GLY A 19 -3.65 2.56 -4.06
CA GLY A 19 -3.92 2.70 -2.63
C GLY A 19 -5.33 3.21 -2.36
N VAL A 20 -5.74 4.28 -3.04
CA VAL A 20 -7.10 4.85 -2.91
C VAL A 20 -8.19 3.85 -3.31
N THR A 21 -7.96 3.07 -4.36
CA THR A 21 -8.92 2.04 -4.81
C THR A 21 -9.06 0.92 -3.78
N VAL A 22 -7.95 0.50 -3.18
CA VAL A 22 -7.95 -0.52 -2.12
C VAL A 22 -8.62 0.01 -0.86
N LEU A 23 -8.31 1.24 -0.43
CA LEU A 23 -8.97 1.91 0.69
C LEU A 23 -10.48 1.94 0.52
N SER A 24 -10.95 2.33 -0.66
CA SER A 24 -12.38 2.35 -1.01
C SER A 24 -13.01 0.96 -0.90
N SER A 25 -12.27 -0.08 -1.27
CA SER A 25 -12.73 -1.47 -1.17
C SER A 25 -12.79 -1.95 0.29
N LEU A 26 -11.80 -1.58 1.11
CA LEU A 26 -11.80 -1.88 2.54
C LEU A 26 -12.99 -1.23 3.26
N HIS A 27 -13.29 0.04 2.95
CA HIS A 27 -14.45 0.72 3.50
C HIS A 27 -15.76 0.02 3.11
N ARG A 28 -15.90 -0.43 1.86
CA ARG A 28 -17.08 -1.21 1.40
C ARG A 28 -17.23 -2.55 2.11
N LEU A 29 -16.12 -3.15 2.56
CA LEU A 29 -16.12 -4.39 3.34
C LEU A 29 -16.38 -4.16 4.85
N GLY A 30 -16.60 -2.91 5.28
CA GLY A 30 -16.89 -2.56 6.67
C GLY A 30 -15.65 -2.17 7.49
N PHE A 31 -14.46 -2.10 6.89
CA PHE A 31 -13.23 -1.66 7.56
C PHE A 31 -13.11 -0.14 7.53
N ILE A 32 -14.04 0.56 8.17
CA ILE A 32 -14.17 2.02 8.12
C ILE A 32 -13.04 2.75 8.85
N SER A 33 -12.35 2.06 9.78
CA SER A 33 -11.25 2.63 10.57
C SER A 33 -9.92 2.76 9.80
N ALA A 34 -9.86 2.36 8.53
CA ALA A 34 -8.67 2.53 7.71
C ALA A 34 -8.62 3.98 7.20
N ASP A 35 -7.61 4.75 7.59
CA ASP A 35 -7.50 6.17 7.21
C ASP A 35 -6.75 6.39 5.88
N ASP A 36 -5.75 5.56 5.59
CA ASP A 36 -4.94 5.64 4.36
C ASP A 36 -4.39 4.25 3.97
N VAL A 37 -4.16 4.03 2.68
CA VAL A 37 -3.54 2.81 2.13
C VAL A 37 -2.51 3.19 1.08
N ARG A 38 -1.32 2.59 1.20
CA ARG A 38 -0.21 2.77 0.26
C ARG A 38 0.22 1.43 -0.31
N ILE A 39 0.31 1.36 -1.63
CA ILE A 39 0.74 0.16 -2.35
C ILE A 39 2.20 0.28 -2.74
N GLY A 40 2.94 -0.79 -2.46
CA GLY A 40 4.36 -0.92 -2.78
C GLY A 40 4.67 -2.29 -3.37
N LYS A 41 5.96 -2.59 -3.55
CA LYS A 41 6.44 -3.90 -3.98
C LYS A 41 7.45 -4.44 -2.97
N TYR A 42 7.47 -5.76 -2.84
CA TYR A 42 8.43 -6.48 -2.03
C TYR A 42 9.15 -7.49 -2.90
N LEU A 43 10.48 -7.50 -2.84
CA LEU A 43 11.34 -8.48 -3.50
C LEU A 43 12.20 -9.16 -2.44
N ARG A 44 12.33 -10.47 -2.53
CA ARG A 44 13.04 -11.31 -1.57
C ARG A 44 13.99 -12.26 -2.32
#